data_AF-A0A108TD63-F1
#
_entry.id   AF-A0A108TD63-F1
#
_cell.length_a   1.000
_cell.length_b   1.000
_cell.length_c   1.000
_cell.angle_alpha   90.00
_cell.angle_beta   90.00
_cell.angle_gamma   90.00
#
_symmetry.space_group_name_H-M   'P 1'
#
loop_
_entity.id
_entity.type
_entity.pdbx_description
1 polymer ?
#
loop_
_entity_poly.entity_id
_entity_poly.type
_entity_poly.pdbx_seq_one_letter_code
_entity_poly.pdbx_strand_id
1 'polypeptide(L)'
;MKIQDIIVLPVDDGIINKTVNNAIKKYDYTINNLSYSRTPVEQLDNIYMGDLAKNALVAYFRNQRIVVEDYDEIRTDNFQDHDPGWDFKLGKHKLRCEVKSSIPPNNESDSDIIAKRDIKVIASHDKHQETVIPAERLDCELHFQIYFRAVTYKKGYDDFKKLLNDLKQNPAIIHQIINSSKYNKPLFFGVAAKKEIINYAKNLGTWTFSWTSALYWCCPISKAHNLQELINALKK
;
A
#
# COMPACT_ATOMS: atom_id res chain seq x y z
N MET A 1 -12.34 3.88 -13.88
CA MET A 1 -13.09 3.71 -12.60
C MET A 1 -14.29 4.64 -12.50
N LYS A 2 -15.38 4.14 -11.90
CA LYS A 2 -16.58 4.87 -11.46
C LYS A 2 -16.83 4.58 -9.97
N ILE A 3 -17.71 5.35 -9.33
CA ILE A 3 -18.05 5.17 -7.89
C ILE A 3 -18.52 3.73 -7.61
N GLN A 4 -19.37 3.19 -8.48
CA GLN A 4 -19.90 1.82 -8.37
C GLN A 4 -18.82 0.71 -8.49
N ASP A 5 -17.63 1.06 -8.97
CA ASP A 5 -16.51 0.12 -9.10
C ASP A 5 -15.69 0.04 -7.81
N ILE A 6 -15.92 0.95 -6.85
CA ILE A 6 -15.27 0.92 -5.54
C ILE A 6 -15.83 -0.25 -4.76
N ILE A 7 -14.94 -1.08 -4.23
CA ILE A 7 -15.30 -2.21 -3.39
C ILE A 7 -14.64 -2.09 -2.02
N VAL A 8 -15.35 -2.58 -0.99
CA VAL A 8 -14.77 -2.81 0.32
C VAL A 8 -14.07 -4.17 0.30
N LEU A 9 -12.77 -4.18 0.57
CA LEU A 9 -12.00 -5.42 0.68
C LEU A 9 -12.30 -6.13 2.00
N PRO A 10 -12.28 -7.47 2.04
CA PRO A 10 -12.57 -8.24 3.25
C PRO A 10 -11.49 -8.01 4.31
N VAL A 11 -11.93 -7.89 5.56
CA VAL A 11 -11.07 -7.88 6.74
C VAL A 11 -11.69 -8.81 7.77
N ASP A 12 -10.99 -9.89 8.07
CA ASP A 12 -11.34 -10.87 9.11
C ASP A 12 -10.21 -10.98 10.14
N ASP A 13 -10.43 -11.75 11.21
CA ASP A 13 -9.45 -11.92 12.29
C ASP A 13 -8.14 -12.55 11.81
N GLY A 14 -8.19 -13.39 10.78
CA GLY A 14 -6.98 -13.97 10.17
C GLY A 14 -6.10 -12.91 9.52
N ILE A 15 -6.72 -12.00 8.75
CA ILE A 15 -6.06 -10.85 8.12
C ILE A 15 -5.52 -9.89 9.19
N ILE A 16 -6.30 -9.61 10.23
CA ILE A 16 -5.88 -8.74 11.34
C ILE A 16 -4.66 -9.34 12.05
N ASN A 17 -4.72 -10.61 12.45
CA ASN A 17 -3.62 -11.28 13.16
C ASN A 17 -2.33 -11.34 12.32
N LYS A 18 -2.45 -11.65 11.03
CA LYS A 18 -1.30 -11.61 10.11
C LYS A 18 -0.69 -10.21 10.03
N THR A 19 -1.54 -9.20 9.89
CA THR A 19 -1.12 -7.79 9.81
C THR A 19 -0.39 -7.33 11.06
N VAL A 20 -0.89 -7.68 12.26
CA VAL A 20 -0.23 -7.36 13.52
C VAL A 20 1.17 -7.97 13.57
N ASN A 21 1.29 -9.26 13.28
CA ASN A 21 2.57 -9.97 13.34
C ASN A 21 3.58 -9.40 12.36
N ASN A 22 3.16 -9.14 11.12
CA ASN A 22 4.01 -8.52 10.11
C ASN A 22 4.40 -7.09 10.47
N ALA A 23 3.46 -6.29 10.96
CA ALA A 23 3.72 -4.89 11.31
C ALA A 23 4.79 -4.78 12.41
N ILE A 24 4.75 -5.64 13.44
CA ILE A 24 5.74 -5.65 14.51
C ILE A 24 7.13 -6.03 13.97
N LYS A 25 7.23 -7.03 13.11
CA LYS A 25 8.50 -7.44 12.48
C LYS A 25 9.07 -6.33 11.58
N LYS A 26 8.24 -5.75 10.72
CA LYS A 26 8.62 -4.61 9.85
C LYS A 26 9.03 -3.40 10.67
N TYR A 27 8.36 -3.14 11.79
CA TYR A 27 8.69 -2.04 12.69
C TYR A 27 10.09 -2.21 13.30
N ASP A 28 10.42 -3.41 13.80
CA ASP A 28 11.75 -3.74 14.33
C ASP A 28 12.85 -3.49 13.30
N TYR A 29 12.67 -3.95 12.07
CA TYR A 29 13.65 -3.68 11.00
C TYR A 29 13.78 -2.19 10.67
N THR A 30 12.64 -1.49 10.57
CA THR A 30 12.61 -0.07 10.18
C THR A 30 13.40 0.79 11.17
N ILE A 31 13.24 0.57 12.48
CA ILE A 31 13.93 1.39 13.49
C ILE A 31 15.45 1.20 13.48
N ASN A 32 15.91 0.03 13.03
CA ASN A 32 17.33 -0.31 13.05
C ASN A 32 18.04 0.17 11.78
N ASN A 33 17.33 0.29 10.65
CA ASN A 33 17.95 0.45 9.33
C ASN A 33 17.41 1.61 8.47
N LEU A 34 16.29 2.25 8.85
CA LEU A 34 15.65 3.29 8.03
C LEU A 34 15.32 4.54 8.87
N SER A 35 16.01 5.65 8.60
CA SER A 35 15.65 6.95 9.20
C SER A 35 14.47 7.59 8.46
N TYR A 36 13.28 7.55 9.07
CA TYR A 36 12.14 8.34 8.63
C TYR A 36 11.82 9.45 9.64
N SER A 37 11.36 10.59 9.13
CA SER A 37 10.92 11.75 9.92
C SER A 37 9.53 11.57 10.56
N ARG A 38 9.20 10.37 11.04
CA ARG A 38 7.91 10.03 11.66
C ARG A 38 8.08 9.83 13.16
N THR A 39 7.03 10.06 13.95
CA THR A 39 7.03 9.62 15.35
C THR A 39 6.92 8.09 15.44
N PRO A 40 7.25 7.47 16.59
CA PRO A 40 7.13 6.03 16.78
C PRO A 40 5.75 5.48 16.40
N VAL A 41 4.69 6.18 16.80
CA VAL A 41 3.30 5.76 16.55
C VAL A 41 2.91 5.97 15.09
N GLU A 42 3.32 7.09 14.47
CA GLU A 42 3.06 7.35 13.05
C GLU A 42 3.72 6.29 12.14
N GLN A 43 4.93 5.85 12.49
CA GLN A 43 5.63 4.81 11.74
C GLN A 43 4.89 3.47 11.87
N LEU A 44 4.43 3.10 13.07
CA LEU A 44 3.64 1.89 13.30
C LEU A 44 2.29 1.94 12.54
N ASP A 45 1.58 3.06 12.64
CA ASP A 45 0.29 3.30 11.97
C ASP A 45 0.44 3.16 10.44
N ASN A 46 1.52 3.69 9.87
CA ASN A 46 1.81 3.62 8.44
C ASN A 46 2.12 2.18 7.98
N ILE A 47 2.96 1.45 8.73
CA ILE A 47 3.29 0.05 8.43
C ILE A 47 2.02 -0.81 8.50
N TYR A 48 1.22 -0.67 9.56
CA TYR A 48 -0.01 -1.44 9.74
C TYR A 48 -1.01 -1.18 8.60
N MET A 49 -1.22 0.09 8.24
CA MET A 49 -2.12 0.47 7.15
C MET A 49 -1.69 -0.12 5.80
N GLY A 50 -0.38 -0.11 5.51
CA GLY A 50 0.20 -0.74 4.32
C GLY A 50 -0.08 -2.24 4.28
N ASP A 51 0.29 -2.92 5.36
CA ASP A 51 0.20 -4.38 5.42
C ASP A 51 -1.24 -4.88 5.41
N LEU A 52 -2.17 -4.20 6.10
CA LEU A 52 -3.59 -4.54 6.08
C LEU A 52 -4.18 -4.41 4.67
N ALA A 53 -3.86 -3.34 3.95
CA ALA A 53 -4.35 -3.12 2.59
C ALA A 53 -3.90 -4.24 1.64
N LYS A 54 -2.62 -4.60 1.71
CA LYS A 54 -2.04 -5.72 0.94
C LYS A 54 -2.72 -7.03 1.32
N ASN A 55 -2.78 -7.38 2.61
CA ASN A 55 -3.35 -8.64 3.08
C ASN A 55 -4.83 -8.78 2.71
N ALA A 56 -5.62 -7.70 2.81
CA ALA A 56 -7.02 -7.68 2.41
C ALA A 56 -7.21 -7.92 0.90
N LEU A 57 -6.36 -7.32 0.07
CA LEU A 57 -6.37 -7.52 -1.38
C LEU A 57 -5.95 -8.95 -1.77
N VAL A 58 -4.90 -9.47 -1.14
CA VAL A 58 -4.44 -10.87 -1.32
C VAL A 58 -5.56 -11.85 -0.95
N ALA A 59 -6.22 -11.65 0.19
CA ALA A 59 -7.35 -12.48 0.61
C ALA A 59 -8.51 -12.41 -0.39
N TYR A 60 -8.83 -11.21 -0.90
CA TYR A 60 -9.85 -11.04 -1.93
C TYR A 60 -9.53 -11.89 -3.18
N PHE A 61 -8.30 -11.83 -3.70
CA PHE A 61 -7.92 -12.62 -4.87
C PHE A 61 -7.98 -14.14 -4.62
N ARG A 62 -7.53 -14.59 -3.44
CA ARG A 62 -7.64 -16.01 -3.04
C ARG A 62 -9.08 -16.48 -2.98
N ASN A 63 -10.00 -15.66 -2.46
CA ASN A 63 -11.43 -15.96 -2.45
C ASN A 63 -12.02 -16.06 -3.87
N GLN A 64 -11.43 -15.37 -4.84
CA GLN A 64 -11.77 -15.46 -6.26
C GLN A 64 -11.11 -16.64 -6.98
N ARG A 65 -10.41 -17.53 -6.25
CA ARG A 65 -9.63 -18.66 -6.75
C ARG A 65 -8.52 -18.25 -7.71
N ILE A 66 -7.95 -17.06 -7.50
CA ILE A 66 -6.75 -16.61 -8.21
C ILE A 66 -5.53 -17.00 -7.40
N VAL A 67 -4.51 -17.55 -8.08
CA VAL A 67 -3.24 -17.91 -7.45
C VAL A 67 -2.51 -16.63 -7.03
N VAL A 68 -2.06 -16.57 -5.79
CA VAL A 68 -1.30 -15.45 -5.22
C VAL A 68 -0.09 -15.97 -4.46
N GLU A 69 1.10 -15.52 -4.87
CA GLU A 69 2.37 -15.73 -4.16
C GLU A 69 2.69 -14.43 -3.38
N ASP A 70 2.35 -14.40 -2.09
CA ASP A 70 2.62 -13.25 -1.21
C ASP A 70 4.07 -13.26 -0.75
N TYR A 71 4.81 -12.18 -1.00
CA TYR A 71 6.24 -12.13 -0.66
C TYR A 71 6.48 -12.35 0.83
N ASP A 72 5.63 -11.79 1.69
CA ASP A 72 5.78 -11.90 3.14
C ASP A 72 5.58 -13.32 3.67
N GLU A 73 4.92 -14.20 2.90
CA GLU A 73 4.73 -15.61 3.25
C GLU A 73 5.88 -16.50 2.77
N ILE A 74 6.62 -16.08 1.74
CA ILE A 74 7.70 -16.90 1.13
C ILE A 74 9.11 -16.43 1.50
N ARG A 75 9.24 -15.24 2.10
CA ARG A 75 10.53 -14.72 2.57
C ARG A 75 11.07 -15.53 3.75
N THR A 76 12.39 -15.69 3.82
CA THR A 76 13.09 -16.53 4.82
C THR A 76 13.96 -15.72 5.79
N ASP A 77 14.05 -14.42 5.58
CA ASP A 77 14.91 -13.46 6.26
C ASP A 77 14.25 -12.79 7.48
N ASN A 78 13.00 -13.17 7.80
CA ASN A 78 12.23 -12.57 8.89
C ASN A 78 12.18 -11.03 8.84
N PHE A 79 11.99 -10.47 7.64
CA PHE A 79 11.87 -9.02 7.41
C PHE A 79 13.17 -8.22 7.63
N GLN A 80 14.33 -8.86 7.46
CA GLN A 80 15.65 -8.23 7.64
C GLN A 80 16.30 -7.75 6.33
N ASP A 81 15.84 -8.22 5.18
CA ASP A 81 16.25 -7.75 3.87
C ASP A 81 15.22 -6.78 3.28
N HIS A 82 15.68 -5.90 2.39
CA HIS A 82 14.80 -5.04 1.63
C HIS A 82 13.84 -5.86 0.76
N ASP A 83 12.59 -5.39 0.68
CA ASP A 83 11.61 -5.98 -0.22
C ASP A 83 12.11 -5.90 -1.69
N PRO A 84 11.80 -6.89 -2.53
CA PRO A 84 12.33 -7.05 -3.88
C PRO A 84 11.70 -6.08 -4.90
N GLY A 85 11.08 -4.99 -4.44
CA GLY A 85 10.36 -4.01 -5.26
C GLY A 85 8.93 -4.41 -5.64
N TRP A 86 8.38 -5.46 -5.03
CA TRP A 86 7.00 -5.93 -5.23
C TRP A 86 6.43 -6.60 -3.97
N ASP A 87 5.11 -6.55 -3.79
CA ASP A 87 4.41 -7.06 -2.61
C ASP A 87 3.93 -8.50 -2.77
N PHE A 88 3.37 -8.84 -3.93
CA PHE A 88 2.95 -10.20 -4.27
C PHE A 88 2.99 -10.45 -5.77
N LYS A 89 2.91 -11.72 -6.18
CA LYS A 89 2.70 -12.11 -7.58
C LYS A 89 1.32 -12.69 -7.80
N LEU A 90 0.73 -12.39 -8.95
CA LEU A 90 -0.67 -12.67 -9.26
C LEU A 90 -0.84 -13.53 -10.51
N GLY A 91 -1.69 -14.55 -10.40
CA GLY A 91 -2.11 -15.41 -11.50
C GLY A 91 -1.04 -16.36 -12.03
N LYS A 92 -1.38 -17.10 -13.09
CA LYS A 92 -0.50 -18.10 -13.72
C LYS A 92 0.80 -17.50 -14.26
N HIS A 93 0.74 -16.25 -14.71
CA HIS A 93 1.89 -15.51 -15.24
C HIS A 93 2.74 -14.84 -14.16
N LYS A 94 2.39 -15.00 -12.87
CA LYS A 94 3.12 -14.44 -11.74
C LYS A 94 3.44 -12.93 -11.88
N LEU A 95 2.43 -12.14 -12.27
CA LEU A 95 2.56 -10.69 -12.42
C LEU A 95 2.94 -10.05 -11.08
N ARG A 96 4.05 -9.32 -11.01
CA ARG A 96 4.50 -8.59 -9.82
C ARG A 96 3.58 -7.40 -9.57
N CYS A 97 3.17 -7.25 -8.32
CA CYS A 97 2.17 -6.29 -7.90
C CYS A 97 2.72 -5.38 -6.80
N GLU A 98 2.42 -4.09 -6.88
CA GLU A 98 2.65 -3.12 -5.81
C GLU A 98 1.31 -2.56 -5.31
N VAL A 99 1.15 -2.44 -4.00
CA VAL A 99 -0.01 -1.89 -3.32
C VAL A 99 0.38 -0.61 -2.61
N LYS A 100 -0.28 0.49 -2.95
CA LYS A 100 -0.24 1.71 -2.14
C LYS A 100 -1.54 1.89 -1.39
N SER A 101 -1.42 2.10 -0.09
CA SER A 101 -2.51 2.52 0.77
C SER A 101 -2.41 4.01 1.11
N SER A 102 -3.55 4.66 1.35
CA SER A 102 -3.59 6.08 1.67
C SER A 102 -4.84 6.48 2.46
N ILE A 103 -4.75 7.60 3.15
CA ILE A 103 -5.90 8.31 3.69
C ILE A 103 -6.20 9.48 2.73
N PRO A 104 -7.46 9.71 2.32
CA PRO A 104 -7.82 10.82 1.45
C PRO A 104 -7.42 12.17 2.09
N PRO A 105 -6.73 13.06 1.37
CA PRO A 105 -6.46 14.41 1.85
C PRO A 105 -7.77 15.16 2.10
N ASN A 106 -7.82 15.99 3.15
CA ASN A 106 -8.96 16.87 3.45
C ASN A 106 -10.33 16.17 3.47
N ASN A 107 -10.36 14.87 3.76
CA ASN A 107 -11.56 14.04 3.72
C ASN A 107 -12.35 14.12 2.39
N GLU A 108 -11.65 14.20 1.26
CA GLU A 108 -12.23 14.24 -0.09
C GLU A 108 -13.28 13.14 -0.34
N SER A 109 -14.35 13.48 -1.06
CA SER A 109 -15.39 12.50 -1.44
C SER A 109 -14.84 11.40 -2.35
N ASP A 110 -15.50 10.24 -2.42
CA ASP A 110 -15.09 9.15 -3.35
C ASP A 110 -15.06 9.63 -4.81
N SER A 111 -16.01 10.47 -5.21
CA SER A 111 -16.04 11.12 -6.51
C SER A 111 -14.84 12.02 -6.76
N ASP A 112 -14.45 12.82 -5.76
CA ASP A 112 -13.30 13.71 -5.88
C ASP A 112 -12.00 12.91 -5.99
N ILE A 113 -11.86 11.83 -5.23
CA ILE A 113 -10.69 10.94 -5.32
C ILE A 113 -10.58 10.38 -6.74
N ILE A 114 -11.67 9.83 -7.29
CA ILE A 114 -11.67 9.29 -8.65
C ILE A 114 -11.31 10.38 -9.68
N ALA A 115 -11.86 11.57 -9.54
CA ALA A 115 -11.69 12.65 -10.51
C ALA A 115 -10.32 13.33 -10.45
N LYS A 116 -9.71 13.45 -9.27
CA LYS A 116 -8.57 14.34 -9.02
C LYS A 116 -7.28 13.62 -8.62
N ARG A 117 -7.33 12.34 -8.28
CA ARG A 117 -6.17 11.61 -7.73
C ARG A 117 -5.64 10.57 -8.70
N ASP A 118 -4.39 10.19 -8.46
CA ASP A 118 -3.65 9.18 -9.19
C ASP A 118 -3.43 7.93 -8.34
N ILE A 119 -3.27 6.79 -9.00
CA ILE A 119 -2.61 5.63 -8.39
C ILE A 119 -1.17 6.07 -8.10
N LYS A 120 -0.76 5.96 -6.84
CA LYS A 120 0.58 6.40 -6.44
C LYS A 120 1.65 5.45 -6.98
N VAL A 121 2.42 5.92 -7.94
CA VAL A 121 3.59 5.22 -8.48
C VAL A 121 4.79 6.12 -8.33
N ILE A 122 5.81 5.69 -7.58
CA ILE A 122 6.97 6.53 -7.29
C ILE A 122 7.84 6.65 -8.55
N ALA A 123 8.08 7.89 -8.97
CA ALA A 123 9.00 8.24 -10.04
C ALA A 123 10.40 8.55 -9.51
N SER A 124 10.49 9.14 -8.32
CA SER A 124 11.75 9.34 -7.59
C SER A 124 11.49 9.54 -6.10
N HIS A 125 12.46 9.21 -5.26
CA HIS A 125 12.49 9.60 -3.84
C HIS A 125 13.01 11.03 -3.62
N ASP A 126 13.54 11.66 -4.67
CA ASP A 126 13.98 13.04 -4.70
C ASP A 126 13.14 13.87 -5.68
N LYS A 127 12.72 15.06 -5.24
CA LYS A 127 11.86 15.97 -6.00
C LYS A 127 12.65 16.74 -7.05
N HIS A 128 13.96 16.72 -6.92
CA HIS A 128 14.87 17.16 -7.96
C HIS A 128 14.86 16.08 -9.05
N GLN A 129 14.38 16.45 -10.25
CA GLN A 129 14.11 15.55 -11.37
C GLN A 129 15.33 14.76 -11.88
N GLU A 130 16.51 15.02 -11.32
CA GLU A 130 17.80 14.43 -11.67
C GLU A 130 17.86 12.90 -11.46
N THR A 131 16.95 12.33 -10.68
CA THR A 131 16.93 10.89 -10.33
C THR A 131 15.63 10.17 -10.74
N VAL A 132 14.84 10.76 -11.64
CA VAL A 132 13.59 10.14 -12.11
C VAL A 132 13.86 8.78 -12.74
N ILE A 133 13.24 7.75 -12.16
CA ILE A 133 13.24 6.38 -12.66
C ILE A 133 12.29 6.32 -13.85
N PRO A 134 12.78 6.04 -15.07
CA PRO A 134 11.91 5.88 -16.25
C PRO A 134 10.80 4.86 -15.96
N ALA A 135 9.56 5.16 -16.38
CA ALA A 135 8.42 4.27 -16.15
C ALA A 135 8.63 2.86 -16.75
N GLU A 136 9.43 2.75 -17.82
CA GLU A 136 9.85 1.48 -18.42
C GLU A 136 10.65 0.60 -17.46
N ARG A 137 11.30 1.17 -16.44
CA ARG A 137 12.09 0.48 -15.43
C ARG A 137 11.32 0.11 -14.17
N LEU A 138 10.01 0.40 -14.09
CA LEU A 138 9.18 -0.05 -12.96
C LEU A 138 9.23 -1.58 -12.85
N ASP A 139 9.47 -2.08 -11.64
CA ASP A 139 9.57 -3.54 -11.41
C ASP A 139 8.21 -4.23 -11.41
N CYS A 140 7.15 -3.55 -10.98
CA CYS A 140 5.82 -4.13 -10.91
C CYS A 140 5.05 -3.99 -12.24
N GLU A 141 4.38 -5.07 -12.64
CA GLU A 141 3.47 -5.09 -13.78
C GLU A 141 2.09 -4.48 -13.44
N LEU A 142 1.66 -4.57 -12.17
CA LEU A 142 0.38 -4.05 -11.69
C LEU A 142 0.57 -3.16 -10.45
N HIS A 143 -0.12 -2.02 -10.42
CA HIS A 143 -0.06 -1.05 -9.33
C HIS A 143 -1.46 -0.76 -8.80
N PHE A 144 -1.68 -0.98 -7.51
CA PHE A 144 -2.98 -0.92 -6.85
C PHE A 144 -3.08 0.27 -5.92
N GLN A 145 -4.22 0.96 -5.92
CA GLN A 145 -4.52 2.02 -4.95
C GLN A 145 -5.67 1.61 -4.04
N ILE A 146 -5.41 1.63 -2.73
CA ILE A 146 -6.39 1.41 -1.67
C ILE A 146 -6.47 2.65 -0.79
N TYR A 147 -7.68 3.04 -0.40
CA TYR A 147 -7.92 4.13 0.53
C TYR A 147 -8.61 3.66 1.80
N PHE A 148 -8.34 4.37 2.90
CA PHE A 148 -9.02 4.19 4.16
C PHE A 148 -9.68 5.49 4.60
N ARG A 149 -10.95 5.39 5.04
CA ARG A 149 -11.67 6.49 5.69
C ARG A 149 -11.24 6.58 7.17
N ALA A 150 -10.01 7.03 7.39
CA ALA A 150 -9.35 7.06 8.69
C ALA A 150 -8.65 8.40 8.94
N VAL A 151 -8.17 8.60 10.18
CA VAL A 151 -7.26 9.68 10.54
C VAL A 151 -5.96 9.11 11.09
N THR A 152 -4.83 9.73 10.73
CA THR A 152 -3.52 9.33 11.25
C THR A 152 -3.47 9.56 12.75
N TYR A 153 -3.01 8.56 13.49
CA TYR A 153 -2.85 8.66 14.93
C TYR A 153 -1.37 8.90 15.27
N LYS A 154 -1.10 9.84 16.19
CA LYS A 154 0.26 10.35 16.45
C LYS A 154 0.70 10.35 17.91
N LYS A 155 -0.17 9.91 18.84
CA LYS A 155 0.03 10.09 20.29
C LYS A 155 0.38 8.76 20.96
N GLY A 156 1.08 8.80 22.09
CA GLY A 156 1.27 7.65 22.98
C GLY A 156 2.71 7.19 23.18
N TYR A 157 3.60 7.41 22.21
CA TYR A 157 5.01 7.04 22.31
C TYR A 157 5.91 8.06 21.64
N ASP A 158 7.01 8.40 22.31
CA ASP A 158 8.11 9.25 21.86
C ASP A 158 9.42 8.48 21.65
N ASP A 159 9.53 7.26 22.18
CA ASP A 159 10.66 6.34 22.00
C ASP A 159 10.27 5.09 21.18
N PHE A 160 11.01 4.86 20.09
CA PHE A 160 10.83 3.72 19.19
C PHE A 160 11.11 2.35 19.84
N LYS A 161 12.17 2.26 20.65
CA LYS A 161 12.57 1.01 21.32
C LYS A 161 11.58 0.64 22.43
N LYS A 162 11.09 1.64 23.16
CA LYS A 162 10.04 1.44 24.17
C LYS A 162 8.76 0.88 23.52
N LEU A 163 8.29 1.50 22.44
CA LEU A 163 7.14 1.00 21.69
C LEU A 163 7.37 -0.43 21.18
N LEU A 164 8.54 -0.71 20.60
CA LEU A 164 8.87 -2.07 20.13
C LEU A 164 8.84 -3.11 21.26
N ASN A 165 9.39 -2.78 22.43
CA ASN A 165 9.39 -3.68 23.57
C ASN A 165 7.95 -4.01 24.03
N ASP A 166 7.09 -2.99 24.14
CA ASP A 166 5.68 -3.19 24.50
C ASP A 166 4.95 -4.05 23.46
N LEU A 167 5.20 -3.81 22.17
CA LEU A 167 4.64 -4.63 21.08
C LEU A 167 5.12 -6.09 21.13
N LYS A 168 6.39 -6.34 21.45
CA LYS A 168 6.93 -7.71 21.58
C LYS A 168 6.35 -8.45 22.78
N GLN A 169 6.09 -7.75 23.88
CA GLN A 169 5.50 -8.33 25.10
C GLN A 169 4.00 -8.56 24.97
N ASN A 170 3.28 -7.65 24.28
CA ASN A 170 1.84 -7.73 24.08
C ASN A 170 1.47 -7.26 22.67
N PRO A 171 1.53 -8.13 21.64
CA PRO A 171 1.21 -7.76 20.26
C PRO A 171 -0.17 -7.11 20.09
N ALA A 172 -1.16 -7.52 20.88
CA ALA A 172 -2.53 -7.00 20.80
C ALA A 172 -2.65 -5.52 21.21
N ILE A 173 -1.66 -4.96 21.92
CA ILE A 173 -1.67 -3.55 22.32
C ILE A 173 -1.68 -2.61 21.11
N ILE A 174 -1.20 -3.07 19.95
CA ILE A 174 -1.24 -2.32 18.70
C ILE A 174 -2.65 -1.79 18.39
N HIS A 175 -3.69 -2.59 18.65
CA HIS A 175 -5.08 -2.21 18.36
C HIS A 175 -5.50 -0.96 19.11
N GLN A 176 -5.02 -0.81 20.36
CA GLN A 176 -5.27 0.35 21.19
C GLN A 176 -4.37 1.53 20.76
N ILE A 177 -3.08 1.27 20.54
CA ILE A 177 -2.09 2.30 20.21
C ILE A 177 -2.46 3.06 18.93
N ILE A 178 -2.89 2.36 17.87
CA ILE A 178 -3.19 3.01 16.59
C ILE A 178 -4.69 3.17 16.30
N ASN A 179 -5.55 2.69 17.20
CA ASN A 179 -6.98 2.48 16.95
C ASN A 179 -7.19 1.72 15.63
N SER A 180 -6.70 0.48 15.55
CA SER A 180 -6.61 -0.26 14.29
C SER A 180 -7.96 -0.49 13.60
N SER A 181 -9.07 -0.46 14.36
CA SER A 181 -10.43 -0.62 13.84
C SER A 181 -10.79 0.39 12.74
N LYS A 182 -10.12 1.56 12.73
CA LYS A 182 -10.27 2.59 11.68
C LYS A 182 -9.88 2.11 10.29
N TYR A 183 -9.16 1.00 10.19
CA TYR A 183 -8.72 0.39 8.93
C TYR A 183 -9.56 -0.81 8.49
N ASN A 184 -10.60 -1.22 9.23
CA ASN A 184 -11.39 -2.42 8.92
C ASN A 184 -12.27 -2.30 7.65
N LYS A 185 -12.19 -1.17 6.93
CA LYS A 185 -12.88 -0.94 5.65
C LYS A 185 -11.91 -0.41 4.59
N PRO A 186 -11.01 -1.25 4.05
CA PRO A 186 -10.16 -0.88 2.94
C PRO A 186 -11.01 -0.72 1.68
N LEU A 187 -10.88 0.42 1.00
CA LEU A 187 -11.59 0.72 -0.23
C LEU A 187 -10.64 0.58 -1.42
N PHE A 188 -10.92 -0.33 -2.34
CA PHE A 188 -10.17 -0.45 -3.57
C PHE A 188 -10.58 0.66 -4.56
N PHE A 189 -9.60 1.41 -5.05
CA PHE A 189 -9.82 2.56 -5.95
C PHE A 189 -9.26 2.37 -7.35
N GLY A 190 -8.62 1.26 -7.66
CA GLY A 190 -8.20 0.96 -9.02
C GLY A 190 -6.87 0.24 -9.10
N VAL A 191 -6.63 -0.33 -10.28
CA VAL A 191 -5.36 -0.92 -10.67
C VAL A 191 -4.94 -0.38 -12.03
N ALA A 192 -3.65 -0.10 -12.19
CA ALA A 192 -3.06 0.24 -13.47
C ALA A 192 -1.99 -0.77 -13.86
N ALA A 193 -1.96 -1.13 -15.13
CA ALA A 193 -0.88 -1.92 -15.68
C ALA A 193 0.32 -1.02 -16.01
N LYS A 194 1.53 -1.56 -15.90
CA LYS A 194 2.78 -0.86 -16.25
C LYS A 194 2.74 -0.20 -17.63
N LYS A 195 2.15 -0.87 -18.63
CA LYS A 195 2.00 -0.31 -19.99
C LYS A 195 1.20 1.00 -20.02
N GLU A 196 0.22 1.13 -19.14
CA GLU A 196 -0.65 2.31 -19.05
C GLU A 196 0.09 3.43 -18.33
N ILE A 197 0.82 3.10 -17.25
CA ILE A 197 1.68 4.04 -16.53
C ILE A 197 2.74 4.62 -17.47
N ILE A 198 3.39 3.79 -18.31
CA ILE A 198 4.34 4.26 -19.33
C ILE A 198 3.67 5.25 -20.29
N ASN A 199 2.45 4.96 -20.72
CA ASN A 199 1.71 5.86 -21.59
C ASN A 199 1.34 7.18 -20.88
N TYR A 200 0.87 7.13 -19.64
CA TYR A 200 0.55 8.34 -18.88
C TYR A 200 1.79 9.16 -18.56
N ALA A 201 2.90 8.52 -18.17
CA ALA A 201 4.18 9.17 -17.92
C ALA A 201 4.65 10.01 -19.11
N LYS A 202 4.51 9.49 -20.34
CA LYS A 202 4.88 10.20 -21.58
C LYS A 202 4.00 11.42 -21.88
N ASN A 203 2.73 11.38 -21.48
CA ASN A 203 1.75 12.39 -21.88
C ASN A 203 1.39 13.39 -20.75
N LEU A 204 1.53 12.99 -19.50
CA LEU A 204 1.07 13.74 -18.32
C LEU A 204 2.21 14.08 -17.35
N GLY A 205 3.37 13.42 -17.47
CA GLY A 205 4.55 13.70 -16.65
C GLY A 205 4.42 13.23 -15.19
N THR A 206 4.97 14.02 -14.28
CA THR A 206 5.07 13.73 -12.84
C THR A 206 4.41 14.80 -11.98
N TRP A 207 4.05 14.45 -10.74
CA TRP A 207 3.54 15.37 -9.73
C TRP A 207 4.15 15.08 -8.35
N THR A 208 4.00 16.01 -7.40
CA THR A 208 4.50 15.86 -6.02
C THR A 208 3.61 16.59 -5.01
N PHE A 209 3.73 16.24 -3.72
CA PHE A 209 3.10 16.98 -2.64
C PHE A 209 4.07 17.99 -2.03
N SER A 210 3.55 19.10 -1.50
CA SER A 210 4.39 20.14 -0.89
C SER A 210 5.20 19.68 0.33
N TRP A 211 4.78 18.59 0.99
CA TRP A 211 5.39 18.06 2.21
C TRP A 211 6.27 16.81 1.98
N THR A 212 6.56 16.44 0.73
CA THR A 212 7.41 15.27 0.43
C THR A 212 8.46 15.61 -0.63
N SER A 213 9.57 14.87 -0.62
CA SER A 213 10.53 14.86 -1.71
C SER A 213 10.17 13.83 -2.79
N ALA A 214 9.19 12.96 -2.58
CA ALA A 214 8.86 11.98 -3.60
C ALA A 214 8.19 12.62 -4.83
N LEU A 215 8.66 12.26 -6.02
CA LEU A 215 7.95 12.47 -7.29
C LEU A 215 7.12 11.23 -7.60
N TYR A 216 5.94 11.45 -8.15
CA TYR A 216 5.04 10.40 -8.57
C TYR A 216 4.74 10.53 -10.06
N TRP A 217 4.61 9.42 -10.75
CA TRP A 217 4.08 9.41 -12.12
C TRP A 217 2.58 9.77 -12.08
N CYS A 218 2.14 10.60 -13.03
CA CYS A 218 0.72 10.81 -13.27
C CYS A 218 0.09 9.48 -13.73
N CYS A 219 -0.94 9.01 -13.05
CA CYS A 219 -1.64 7.76 -13.32
C CYS A 219 -3.10 7.86 -12.83
N PRO A 220 -3.98 8.53 -13.60
CA PRO A 220 -5.28 8.97 -13.07
C PRO A 220 -6.18 7.81 -12.67
N ILE A 221 -6.75 7.88 -11.46
CA ILE A 221 -7.70 6.86 -10.97
C ILE A 221 -8.93 6.76 -11.88
N SER A 222 -9.41 7.89 -12.41
CA SER A 222 -10.51 7.91 -13.39
C SER A 222 -10.29 7.00 -14.59
N LYS A 223 -9.03 6.75 -14.97
CA LYS A 223 -8.63 5.89 -16.10
C LYS A 223 -8.19 4.48 -15.68
N ALA A 224 -8.10 4.19 -14.38
CA ALA A 224 -7.71 2.88 -13.89
C ALA A 224 -8.78 1.81 -14.15
N HIS A 225 -8.32 0.56 -14.17
CA HIS A 225 -9.14 -0.64 -14.24
C HIS A 225 -9.81 -0.94 -12.90
N ASN A 226 -11.01 -1.51 -12.96
CA ASN A 226 -11.68 -2.03 -11.78
C ASN A 226 -11.25 -3.48 -11.49
N LEU A 227 -11.61 -3.98 -10.30
CA LEU A 227 -11.15 -5.29 -9.87
C LEU A 227 -11.82 -6.43 -10.66
N GLN A 228 -13.07 -6.25 -11.10
CA GLN A 228 -13.78 -7.26 -11.88
C GLN A 228 -13.15 -7.45 -13.27
N GLU A 229 -12.74 -6.37 -13.93
CA GLU A 229 -11.99 -6.40 -15.19
C GLU A 229 -10.70 -7.20 -15.04
N LEU A 230 -9.94 -6.94 -13.97
CA LEU A 230 -8.69 -7.66 -13.69
C LEU A 230 -8.95 -9.15 -13.43
N ILE A 231 -9.94 -9.50 -12.59
CA ILE A 231 -10.29 -10.90 -12.31
C ILE A 231 -10.66 -11.63 -13.60
N ASN A 232 -11.47 -11.00 -14.45
CA ASN A 232 -11.89 -11.58 -15.73
C ASN A 232 -10.69 -11.79 -16.65
N ALA A 233 -9.71 -10.89 -16.65
CA ALA A 233 -8.49 -11.02 -17.44
C ALA A 233 -7.59 -12.16 -16.93
N LEU A 234 -7.47 -12.33 -15.60
CA LEU A 234 -6.62 -13.35 -14.98
C LEU A 234 -7.17 -14.78 -15.08
N LYS A 235 -8.49 -14.93 -15.31
CA LYS A 235 -9.16 -16.23 -15.44
C LYS A 235 -9.20 -16.75 -16.88
N LYS A 236 -8.87 -15.93 -17.87
CA LYS A 236 -8.64 -16.36 -19.24
C LYS A 236 -7.33 -17.16 -19.32
#